data_AF-A0A383BA82-F1
#
_entry.id   AF-A0A383BA82-F1
#
_cell.length_a   1.000
_cell.length_b   1.000
_cell.length_c   1.000
_cell.angle_alpha   90.00
_cell.angle_beta   90.00
_cell.angle_gamma   90.00
#
_symmetry.space_group_name_H-M   'P 1'
#
loop_
_entity.id
_entity.type
_entity.pdbx_description
1 polymer ?
#
loop_
_entity_poly.entity_id
_entity_poly.type
_entity_poly.pdbx_seq_one_letter_code
_entity_poly.pdbx_strand_id
1 'polypeptide(L)'
;ELAGSKGERLWKKILEEYQRTKTQVCQIRECNELLDREPVLQRTIRVRNPYVDPMSFVQIELLKKWREGGRKDQALEEALFTTVRGIARGLQNTG
;
A
#
# COMPACT_ATOMS: atom_id res chain seq x y z
N GLU A 1 -5.59 -6.17 12.71
CA GLU A 1 -4.77 -6.03 13.94
C GLU A 1 -4.45 -4.58 14.32
N LEU A 2 -3.65 -3.81 13.56
CA LEU A 2 -3.22 -2.45 14.00
C LEU A 2 -4.30 -1.35 14.00
N ALA A 3 -5.40 -1.55 13.27
CA ALA A 3 -6.45 -0.53 13.09
C ALA A 3 -7.66 -0.72 14.03
N GLY A 4 -7.67 -1.81 14.82
CA GLY A 4 -8.79 -2.17 15.71
C GLY A 4 -10.13 -2.37 14.99
N SER A 5 -11.20 -2.49 15.77
CA SER A 5 -12.56 -2.78 15.28
C SER A 5 -13.14 -1.69 14.36
N LYS A 6 -12.79 -0.42 14.61
CA LYS A 6 -13.18 0.69 13.71
C LYS A 6 -12.52 0.58 12.35
N GLY A 7 -11.25 0.19 12.31
CA GLY A 7 -10.48 -0.01 11.08
C GLY A 7 -11.06 -1.12 10.22
N GLU A 8 -11.44 -2.25 10.81
CA GLU A 8 -12.04 -3.37 10.06
C GLU A 8 -13.36 -2.98 9.37
N ARG A 9 -14.22 -2.25 10.07
CA ARG A 9 -15.48 -1.75 9.51
C ARG A 9 -15.25 -0.77 8.34
N LEU A 10 -14.26 0.11 8.47
CA LEU A 10 -13.93 1.09 7.41
C LEU A 10 -13.23 0.43 6.23
N TRP A 11 -12.35 -0.54 6.48
CA TRP A 11 -11.61 -1.26 5.45
C TRP A 11 -12.54 -1.88 4.41
N LYS A 12 -13.61 -2.55 4.87
CA LYS A 12 -14.60 -3.14 3.97
C LYS A 12 -15.21 -2.09 3.02
N LYS A 13 -15.65 -0.96 3.57
CA LYS A 13 -16.24 0.13 2.76
C LYS A 13 -15.24 0.71 1.76
N ILE A 14 -14.00 0.96 2.20
CA ILE A 14 -12.95 1.50 1.32
C ILE A 14 -12.64 0.53 0.18
N LEU A 15 -12.52 -0.77 0.49
CA LEU A 15 -12.25 -1.80 -0.50
C LEU A 15 -13.40 -1.93 -1.50
N GLU A 16 -14.65 -1.88 -1.04
CA GLU A 16 -15.83 -1.90 -1.90
C GLU A 16 -15.85 -0.70 -2.86
N GLU A 17 -15.64 0.52 -2.35
CA GLU A 17 -15.58 1.73 -3.20
C GLU A 17 -14.41 1.69 -4.19
N TYR A 18 -13.25 1.18 -3.77
CA TYR A 18 -12.10 0.98 -4.66
C TYR A 18 -12.44 0.03 -5.80
N GLN A 19 -13.05 -1.13 -5.52
CA GLN A 19 -13.42 -2.10 -6.56
C GLN A 19 -14.48 -1.53 -7.50
N ARG A 20 -15.52 -0.88 -6.97
CA ARG A 20 -16.56 -0.21 -7.77
C ARG A 20 -15.95 0.81 -8.73
N THR A 21 -15.06 1.65 -8.23
CA THR A 21 -14.38 2.68 -9.03
C THR A 21 -13.51 2.03 -10.11
N LYS A 22 -12.70 1.02 -9.74
CA LYS A 22 -11.86 0.28 -10.70
C LYS A 22 -12.70 -0.31 -11.83
N THR A 23 -13.80 -0.98 -11.50
CA THR A 23 -14.70 -1.58 -12.50
C THR A 23 -15.28 -0.52 -13.44
N GLN A 24 -15.76 0.60 -12.91
CA GLN A 24 -16.31 1.69 -13.74
C GLN A 24 -15.25 2.30 -14.66
N VAL A 25 -14.03 2.54 -14.16
CA VAL A 25 -12.92 3.05 -14.98
C VAL A 25 -12.58 2.07 -16.11
N CYS A 26 -12.48 0.78 -15.80
CA CYS A 26 -12.22 -0.26 -16.82
C CYS A 26 -13.33 -0.33 -17.87
N GLN A 27 -14.61 -0.21 -17.47
CA GLN A 27 -15.75 -0.17 -18.40
C GLN A 27 -15.68 1.03 -19.34
N ILE A 28 -15.46 2.24 -18.81
CA ILE A 28 -15.33 3.46 -19.62
C ILE A 28 -14.16 3.35 -20.59
N ARG A 29 -13.05 2.73 -20.16
CA ARG A 29 -11.86 2.52 -20.99
C ARG A 29 -11.92 1.26 -21.84
N GLU A 30 -13.03 0.52 -21.83
CA GLU A 30 -13.21 -0.73 -22.57
C GLU A 30 -12.01 -1.69 -22.41
N CYS A 31 -11.56 -1.90 -21.17
CA CYS A 31 -10.47 -2.82 -20.84
C CYS A 31 -10.86 -3.75 -19.68
N ASN A 32 -10.15 -4.88 -19.55
CA ASN A 32 -10.45 -5.85 -18.50
C ASN A 32 -9.76 -5.46 -17.19
N GLU A 33 -8.51 -5.01 -17.30
CA GLU A 33 -7.67 -4.62 -16.17
C GLU A 33 -7.05 -3.24 -16.39
N LEU A 34 -6.61 -2.64 -15.27
CA LEU A 34 -5.92 -1.36 -15.33
C LEU A 34 -4.64 -1.51 -16.14
N LEU A 35 -4.38 -0.51 -17.01
CA LEU A 35 -3.20 -0.42 -17.86
C LEU A 35 -3.11 -1.45 -19.00
N ASP A 36 -4.20 -2.14 -19.38
CA ASP A 36 -4.17 -3.08 -20.52
C ASP A 36 -3.75 -2.43 -21.85
N ARG A 37 -4.00 -1.12 -22.01
CA ARG A 37 -3.56 -0.34 -23.18
C ARG A 37 -2.09 0.11 -23.09
N GLU A 38 -1.42 -0.12 -21.97
CA GLU A 38 -0.04 0.32 -21.67
C GLU A 38 0.80 -0.86 -21.13
N PRO A 39 1.04 -1.92 -21.94
CA PRO A 39 1.57 -3.20 -21.46
C PRO A 39 2.98 -3.11 -20.86
N VAL A 40 3.82 -2.20 -21.38
CA VAL A 40 5.17 -1.95 -20.83
C VAL A 40 5.07 -1.38 -19.42
N LEU A 41 4.23 -0.36 -19.21
CA LEU A 41 4.01 0.24 -17.90
C LEU A 41 3.38 -0.76 -16.92
N GLN A 42 2.38 -1.52 -17.37
CA GLN A 42 1.74 -2.56 -16.57
C GLN A 42 2.76 -3.59 -16.09
N ARG A 43 3.67 -4.04 -16.97
CA ARG A 43 4.74 -4.99 -16.61
C ARG A 43 5.73 -4.38 -15.64
N THR A 44 6.19 -3.15 -15.88
CA THR A 44 7.14 -2.46 -14.99
C THR A 44 6.58 -2.33 -13.58
N ILE A 45 5.32 -1.91 -13.42
CA ILE A 45 4.67 -1.83 -12.11
C ILE A 45 4.54 -3.21 -11.47
N ARG A 46 4.13 -4.24 -12.23
CA ARG A 46 3.98 -5.61 -11.72
C ARG A 46 5.29 -6.20 -11.21
N VAL A 47 6.40 -5.93 -11.88
CA VAL A 47 7.74 -6.39 -11.44
C VAL A 47 8.22 -5.60 -10.22
N ARG A 48 7.84 -4.32 -10.11
CA ARG A 48 8.27 -3.44 -9.02
C ARG A 48 7.56 -3.71 -7.70
N ASN A 49 6.25 -3.97 -7.74
CA ASN A 49 5.43 -4.15 -6.53
C ASN A 49 5.99 -5.22 -5.55
N PRO A 50 6.48 -6.39 -6.00
CA PRO A 50 7.10 -7.39 -5.12
C PRO A 50 8.31 -6.89 -4.30
N TYR A 51 8.96 -5.79 -4.68
CA TYR A 51 10.04 -5.20 -3.88
C TYR A 51 9.51 -4.29 -2.76
N VAL A 52 8.29 -3.78 -2.91
CA VAL A 52 7.60 -2.95 -1.91
C VAL A 52 6.92 -3.81 -0.84
N ASP A 53 6.49 -5.02 -1.21
CA ASP A 53 5.77 -5.92 -0.30
C ASP A 53 6.59 -6.28 0.96
N PRO A 54 7.87 -6.72 0.87
CA PRO A 54 8.68 -7.01 2.05
C PRO A 54 8.88 -5.79 2.96
N MET A 55 9.08 -4.59 2.36
CA MET A 55 9.21 -3.36 3.14
C MET A 55 7.92 -3.01 3.88
N SER A 56 6.76 -3.31 3.28
CA SER A 56 5.44 -3.10 3.89
C SER A 56 5.22 -4.04 5.09
N PHE A 57 5.64 -5.31 4.98
CA PHE A 57 5.61 -6.24 6.11
C PHE A 57 6.53 -5.80 7.25
N VAL A 58 7.77 -5.40 6.94
CA VAL A 58 8.71 -4.87 7.95
C VAL A 58 8.14 -3.61 8.61
N GLN A 59 7.53 -2.70 7.83
CA GLN A 59 6.88 -1.50 8.34
C GLN A 59 5.78 -1.82 9.36
N ILE A 60 4.92 -2.81 9.07
CA ILE A 60 3.84 -3.23 9.96
C ILE A 60 4.41 -3.71 11.31
N GLU A 61 5.43 -4.56 11.27
CA GLU A 61 6.06 -5.10 12.49
C GLU A 61 6.79 -4.01 13.31
N LEU A 62 7.51 -3.10 12.65
CA LEU A 62 8.15 -1.96 13.31
C LEU A 62 7.11 -1.04 13.96
N LEU A 63 6.01 -0.74 13.24
CA LEU A 63 4.93 0.09 13.76
C LEU A 63 4.25 -0.56 14.97
N LYS A 64 4.07 -1.88 14.95
CA LYS A 64 3.52 -2.64 16.08
C LYS A 64 4.41 -2.51 17.32
N LYS A 65 5.70 -2.85 17.19
CA LYS A 65 6.68 -2.75 18.28
C LYS A 65 6.81 -1.34 18.83
N TRP A 66 6.86 -0.33 17.95
CA TRP A 66 6.98 1.06 18.37
C TRP A 66 5.75 1.54 19.16
N ARG A 67 4.54 1.12 18.77
CA ARG A 67 3.30 1.43 19.51
C ARG A 67 3.24 0.72 20.85
N GLU A 68 3.63 -0.55 20.91
CA GLU A 68 3.69 -1.35 22.15
C GLU A 68 4.70 -0.77 23.15
N GLY A 69 5.85 -0.28 22.66
CA GLY A 69 6.86 0.45 23.46
C GLY A 69 6.47 1.88 23.85
N GLY A 70 5.20 2.27 23.68
CA GLY A 70 4.70 3.59 24.07
C GLY A 70 5.24 4.74 23.22
N ARG A 71 5.73 4.46 22.00
CA ARG A 71 6.26 5.44 21.04
C ARG A 71 7.48 6.23 21.52
N LYS A 72 8.36 5.60 22.31
CA LYS A 72 9.53 6.25 22.91
C LYS A 72 10.87 5.82 22.32
N ASP A 73 10.90 4.68 21.64
CA ASP A 73 12.13 4.14 21.06
C ASP A 73 12.42 4.85 19.73
N GLN A 74 13.45 5.71 19.76
CA GLN A 74 13.90 6.48 18.61
C GLN A 74 14.49 5.59 17.50
N ALA A 75 15.15 4.50 17.84
CA ALA A 75 15.72 3.59 16.84
C ALA A 75 14.61 2.89 16.04
N LEU A 76 13.52 2.49 16.71
CA LEU A 76 12.33 1.95 16.04
C LEU A 76 11.63 3.00 15.17
N GLU A 77 11.57 4.25 15.61
CA GLU A 77 11.02 5.36 14.83
C GLU A 77 11.84 5.63 13.56
N GLU A 78 13.16 5.68 13.66
CA GLU A 78 14.07 5.87 12.52
C GLU A 78 13.98 4.71 11.52
N ALA A 79 13.90 3.48 12.02
CA ALA A 79 13.66 2.30 11.18
C ALA A 79 12.30 2.39 10.46
N LEU A 80 11.24 2.81 11.16
CA LEU A 80 9.92 3.01 10.57
C LEU A 80 9.98 4.06 9.44
N PHE A 81 10.60 5.21 9.67
CA PHE A 81 10.77 6.23 8.63
C PHE A 81 11.59 5.73 7.44
N THR A 82 12.56 4.86 7.67
CA THR A 82 13.34 4.23 6.59
C THR A 82 12.43 3.38 5.69
N THR A 83 11.50 2.61 6.27
CA THR A 83 10.51 1.85 5.47
C THR A 83 9.57 2.78 4.69
N VAL A 84 9.12 3.90 5.28
CA VAL A 84 8.27 4.89 4.60
C VAL A 84 8.97 5.43 3.35
N ARG A 85 10.24 5.83 3.48
CA ARG A 85 11.04 6.33 2.35
C ARG A 85 11.26 5.26 1.28
N GLY A 86 11.54 4.03 1.70
CA GLY A 86 11.72 2.89 0.80
C GLY A 86 10.47 2.59 -0.02
N ILE A 87 9.30 2.52 0.63
CA ILE A 87 8.00 2.31 -0.02
C ILE A 87 7.69 3.47 -0.97
N ALA A 88 7.87 4.72 -0.55
CA ALA A 88 7.63 5.88 -1.40
C ALA A 88 8.50 5.85 -2.67
N ARG A 89 9.79 5.53 -2.55
CA ARG A 89 10.70 5.38 -3.70
C ARG A 89 10.28 4.21 -4.61
N GLY A 90 9.78 3.13 -4.03
CA GLY A 90 9.27 1.98 -4.76
C GLY A 90 7.94 2.24 -5.48
N LEU A 91 7.04 3.05 -4.93
CA LEU A 91 5.77 3.39 -5.56
C LEU A 91 5.91 4.47 -6.64
N GLN A 92 6.95 5.30 -6.56
CA GLN A 92 7.18 6.44 -7.44
C GLN A 92 6.00 7.41 -7.39
N ASN A 93 5.63 8.02 -8.53
CA ASN A 93 4.56 9.01 -8.61
C ASN A 93 3.20 8.31 -8.44
N THR A 94 2.47 8.68 -7.39
CA THR A 94 1.16 8.11 -7.04
C THR A 94 0.04 9.15 -6.98
N GLY A 95 0.35 10.43 -7.26
CA GLY A 95 -0.58 11.55 -7.30
C GLY A 95 0.00 12.73 -8.07
#